data_AF-A0A2J4JS48-F1
#
_entry.id   AF-A0A2J4JS48-F1
#
_cell.length_a   1.000
_cell.length_b   1.000
_cell.length_c   1.000
_cell.angle_alpha   90.00
_cell.angle_beta   90.00
_cell.angle_gamma   90.00
#
_symmetry.space_group_name_H-M   'P 1'
#
loop_
_entity.id
_entity.type
_entity.pdbx_description
1 polymer ?
#
loop_
_entity_poly.entity_id
_entity_poly.type
_entity_poly.pdbx_seq_one_letter_code
_entity_poly.pdbx_strand_id
1 'polypeptide(L)' 'MQNTVKSMDCTNHIKELWKVFTKEGKELFSYTIRGEGEDEEECTKQLLAYENHCYPNQIHVHTEMR' A
#
# COMPACT_ATOMS: atom_id res chain seq x y z
N MET A 1 -24.76 20.58 -36.35
CA MET A 1 -23.91 20.90 -35.19
C MET A 1 -24.48 20.14 -34.01
N GLN A 2 -23.94 18.97 -33.69
CA GLN A 2 -24.41 18.17 -32.57
C GLN A 2 -23.46 18.41 -31.40
N ASN A 3 -23.93 19.16 -30.40
CA ASN A 3 -23.26 19.30 -29.12
C ASN A 3 -23.37 17.98 -28.36
N THR A 4 -22.33 17.16 -28.42
CA THR A 4 -22.18 16.04 -27.49
C THR A 4 -21.61 16.56 -26.19
N VAL A 5 -22.52 16.75 -25.24
CA VAL A 5 -22.22 16.92 -23.81
C VAL A 5 -21.44 15.66 -23.40
N LYS A 6 -20.11 15.74 -23.37
CA LYS A 6 -19.26 14.63 -22.95
C LYS A 6 -19.19 14.66 -21.43
N SER A 7 -19.95 13.73 -20.84
CA SER A 7 -19.95 13.23 -19.47
C SER A 7 -19.13 14.03 -18.44
N MET A 8 -19.85 14.62 -17.49
CA MET A 8 -19.32 14.93 -16.17
C MET A 8 -19.15 13.61 -15.41
N ASP A 9 -18.01 12.95 -15.58
CA ASP A 9 -17.65 11.76 -14.80
C ASP A 9 -16.75 12.15 -13.63
N CYS A 10 -17.40 12.26 -12.47
CA CYS A 10 -16.93 11.94 -11.14
C CYS A 10 -15.44 11.56 -11.04
N THR A 11 -14.67 12.37 -10.33
CA THR A 11 -13.36 12.09 -9.72
C THR A 11 -12.80 10.69 -10.03
N ASN A 12 -11.87 10.60 -10.99
CA ASN A 12 -11.05 9.40 -11.18
C ASN A 12 -10.23 9.16 -9.91
N HIS A 13 -10.81 8.49 -8.92
CA HIS A 13 -10.07 7.81 -7.87
C HIS A 13 -9.36 6.65 -8.56
N ILE A 14 -8.21 6.95 -9.16
CA ILE A 14 -7.29 5.91 -9.65
C ILE A 14 -6.96 5.10 -8.40
N LYS A 15 -7.52 3.89 -8.31
CA LYS A 15 -7.19 2.99 -7.21
C LYS A 15 -5.69 2.77 -7.25
N GLU A 16 -5.00 3.09 -6.17
CA GLU A 16 -3.56 2.92 -6.06
C GLU A 16 -3.27 1.53 -5.48
N LEU A 17 -2.17 0.91 -5.90
CA LEU A 17 -1.71 -0.33 -5.31
C LEU A 17 -0.90 0.01 -4.06
N TRP A 18 -1.28 -0.54 -2.92
CA TRP A 18 -0.63 -0.32 -1.65
C TRP A 18 0.08 -1.59 -1.19
N LYS A 19 1.25 -1.44 -0.59
CA LYS A 19 1.88 -2.47 0.23
C LYS A 19 1.53 -2.21 1.68
N VAL A 20 1.04 -3.23 2.37
CA VAL A 20 0.51 -3.14 3.73
C VAL A 20 1.24 -4.15 4.62
N PHE A 21 1.75 -3.66 5.75
CA PHE A 21 2.45 -4.43 6.76
C PHE A 21 1.53 -4.61 7.96
N THR A 22 1.31 -5.85 8.37
CA THR A 22 0.38 -6.20 9.44
C THR A 22 1.03 -7.12 10.46
N LYS A 23 0.57 -7.05 11.71
CA LYS A 23 0.89 -7.99 12.78
C LYS A 23 -0.38 -8.33 13.53
N GLU A 24 -0.65 -9.62 13.72
CA GLU A 24 -1.83 -10.10 14.47
C GLU A 24 -3.16 -9.49 14.00
N GLY A 25 -3.28 -9.26 12.69
CA GLY A 25 -4.48 -8.67 12.07
C GLY A 25 -4.59 -7.14 12.19
N LYS A 26 -3.60 -6.47 12.78
CA LYS A 26 -3.53 -4.99 12.85
C LYS A 26 -2.55 -4.45 11.82
N GLU A 27 -2.96 -3.42 11.08
CA GLU A 27 -2.07 -2.65 10.21
C GLU A 27 -1.06 -1.86 11.05
N LEU A 28 0.22 -2.05 10.73
CA LEU A 28 1.34 -1.32 11.31
C LEU A 28 1.73 -0.14 10.42
N PHE A 29 1.80 -0.37 9.10
CA PHE A 29 2.25 0.62 8.13
C PHE A 29 1.77 0.25 6.73
N SER A 30 1.61 1.24 5.86
CA SER A 30 1.33 1.03 4.44
C SER A 30 1.87 2.17 3.57
N TYR A 31 2.20 1.86 2.32
CA TYR A 31 2.62 2.86 1.34
C TYR A 31 2.18 2.48 -0.08
N THR A 32 2.08 3.48 -0.95
CA THR A 32 1.74 3.31 -2.37
C THR A 32 2.93 2.78 -3.17
N ILE A 33 2.72 1.74 -3.96
CA ILE A 33 3.73 1.17 -4.85
C ILE A 33 3.81 2.01 -6.13
N ARG A 34 4.89 2.77 -6.31
CA ARG A 34 5.15 3.59 -7.53
C ARG A 34 6.39 3.15 -8.31
N GLY A 35 6.91 1.96 -7.99
CA GLY A 35 8.18 1.41 -8.46
C GLY A 35 9.03 1.01 -7.26
N GLU A 36 8.77 -0.19 -6.71
CA GLU A 36 9.49 -0.68 -5.53
C GLU A 36 10.90 -1.14 -5.88
N GLY A 37 11.86 -0.77 -5.03
CA GLY A 37 13.18 -1.40 -4.99
C GLY A 37 13.09 -2.77 -4.31
N GLU A 38 13.88 -3.75 -4.78
CA GLU A 38 13.88 -5.14 -4.28
C GLU A 38 14.13 -5.24 -2.75
N ASP A 39 14.80 -4.24 -2.17
CA ASP A 39 15.20 -4.21 -0.76
C ASP A 39 14.29 -3.36 0.17
N GLU A 40 13.33 -2.61 -0.38
CA GLU A 40 12.49 -1.68 0.42
C GLU A 40 11.60 -2.42 1.43
N GLU A 41 11.04 -3.56 1.02
CA GLU A 41 10.19 -4.39 1.87
C GLU A 41 10.96 -4.93 3.08
N GLU A 42 12.17 -5.47 2.86
CA GLU A 42 12.96 -6.09 3.92
C GLU A 42 13.53 -5.04 4.90
N CYS A 43 13.93 -3.86 4.41
CA CYS A 43 14.29 -2.74 5.28
C CYS A 43 13.09 -2.31 6.15
N THR A 44 11.90 -2.18 5.54
CA THR A 44 10.69 -1.77 6.25
C THR A 44 10.28 -2.80 7.30
N LYS A 45 10.31 -4.10 6.97
CA LYS A 45 10.05 -5.18 7.94
C LYS A 45 10.99 -5.11 9.14
N GLN A 46 12.29 -4.90 8.93
CA GLN A 46 13.26 -4.82 10.03
C GLN A 46 12.98 -3.63 10.96
N LEU A 47 12.67 -2.46 10.40
CA LEU A 47 12.32 -1.28 11.19
C LEU A 47 11.05 -1.50 12.00
N LEU A 48 9.99 -1.99 11.36
CA LEU A 48 8.72 -2.27 12.03
C LEU A 48 8.86 -3.35 13.09
N ALA A 49 9.70 -4.36 12.87
CA ALA A 49 9.97 -5.42 13.84
C ALA A 49 10.68 -4.89 15.08
N TYR A 50 11.67 -4.02 14.89
CA TYR A 50 12.36 -3.34 15.97
C TYR A 50 11.39 -2.47 16.80
N GLU A 51 10.56 -1.67 16.14
CA GLU A 51 9.58 -0.80 16.80
C GLU A 51 8.50 -1.59 17.57
N ASN A 52 8.06 -2.72 17.03
CA ASN A 52 7.01 -3.55 17.63
C ASN A 52 7.55 -4.64 18.57
N HIS A 53 8.86 -4.60 18.89
CA HIS A 53 9.55 -5.60 19.72
C HIS A 53 9.24 -7.06 19.30
N CYS A 54 9.20 -7.31 18.00
CA CYS A 54 8.90 -8.61 17.43
C CYS A 54 9.95 -9.05 16.41
N TYR A 55 9.84 -10.28 15.94
CA TYR A 55 10.69 -10.75 14.85
C TYR A 55 10.13 -10.29 13.49
N PRO A 56 10.99 -10.01 12.49
CA PRO A 56 10.54 -9.64 11.14
C PRO A 56 9.61 -10.67 10.50
N ASN A 57 9.80 -11.96 10.81
CA ASN A 57 8.96 -13.05 10.32
C ASN A 57 7.52 -13.04 10.89
N GLN A 58 7.24 -12.26 11.94
CA GLN A 58 5.90 -12.08 12.49
C GLN A 58 5.12 -10.99 11.76
N ILE A 59 5.79 -10.20 10.92
CA ILE A 59 5.17 -9.15 10.11
C ILE A 59 4.72 -9.75 8.78
N HIS A 60 3.42 -9.65 8.53
CA HIS A 60 2.81 -10.11 7.30
C HIS A 60 2.69 -8.95 6.32
N VAL A 61 3.17 -9.17 5.10
CA VAL A 61 3.12 -8.18 4.03
C VAL A 61 2.18 -8.68 2.95
N HIS A 62 1.28 -7.81 2.52
CA HIS A 62 0.39 -8.07 1.39
C HIS A 62 0.17 -6.79 0.59
N THR A 63 -0.38 -6.94 -0.60
CA THR A 63 -0.74 -5.81 -1.46
C THR A 63 -2.25 -5.73 -1.62
N GLU A 64 -2.78 -4.52 -1.68
CA GLU A 64 -4.20 -4.28 -1.92
C GLU A 64 -4.47 -2.98 -2.68
N MET A 65 -5.63 -2.88 -3.33
CA MET A 65 -6.06 -1.69 -4.05
C MET A 65 -6.89 -0.80 -3.13
N ARG A 66 -6.50 0.46 -2.94
CA ARG A 66 -7.27 1.47 -2.17
C ARG A 66 -7.71 2.62 -3.06
#